data_AF-A0A1X1Z2Y6-F1
#
_entry.id   AF-A0A1X1Z2Y6-F1
#
_cell.length_a   1.000
_cell.length_b   1.000
_cell.length_c   1.000
_cell.angle_alpha   90.00
_cell.angle_beta   90.00
_cell.angle_gamma   90.00
#
_symmetry.space_group_name_H-M   'P 1'
#
loop_
_entity.id
_entity.type
_entity.pdbx_description
1 polymer ?
#
loop_
_entity_poly.entity_id
_entity_poly.type
_entity_poly.pdbx_seq_one_letter_code
_entity_poly.pdbx_strand_id
1 'polypeptide(L)'
;MPTSRKVLCAVYGVIAAVALVACWSQTVAYVHSPTDFFVNFWRDAKITPASRNITADALMLGIAVVILMVIEARKHEVRFVWAYIAACYFVAISVAFPLFLIARELRMGAAEPPRLHAPDTVLLTLMAVAFGALTIWIDVP
;
A
#
# COMPACT_ATOMS: atom_id res chain seq x y z
N MET A 1 17.07 0.44 17.73
CA MET A 1 16.62 0.71 16.35
C MET A 1 17.17 2.06 15.90
N PRO A 2 17.97 2.14 14.83
CA PRO A 2 18.57 3.39 14.34
C PRO A 2 17.52 4.41 13.90
N THR A 3 17.83 5.71 14.01
CA THR A 3 16.88 6.83 13.77
C THR A 3 16.29 6.82 12.36
N SER A 4 17.09 6.51 11.33
CA SER A 4 16.62 6.43 9.94
C SER A 4 15.49 5.42 9.74
N ARG A 5 15.52 4.29 10.46
CA ARG A 5 14.47 3.27 10.38
C ARG A 5 13.19 3.70 11.08
N LYS A 6 13.31 4.44 12.17
CA LYS A 6 12.13 5.05 12.81
C LYS A 6 11.42 5.99 11.84
N VAL A 7 12.20 6.77 11.07
CA VAL A 7 11.66 7.63 10.01
C VAL A 7 10.99 6.81 8.92
N LEU A 8 11.60 5.72 8.43
CA LEU A 8 10.97 4.84 7.45
C LEU A 8 9.66 4.21 7.96
N CYS A 9 9.66 3.69 9.19
CA CYS A 9 8.44 3.17 9.80
C CYS A 9 7.34 4.24 9.91
N ALA A 10 7.71 5.47 10.27
CA ALA A 10 6.77 6.59 10.33
C ALA A 10 6.23 6.93 8.94
N VAL A 11 7.08 7.01 7.92
CA VAL A 11 6.68 7.27 6.53
C VAL A 11 5.73 6.19 6.04
N TYR A 12 6.05 4.90 6.22
CA TYR A 12 5.15 3.81 5.87
C TYR A 12 3.82 3.86 6.64
N GLY A 13 3.86 4.26 7.92
CA GLY A 13 2.67 4.44 8.73
C GLY A 13 1.77 5.57 8.20
N VAL A 14 2.35 6.70 7.81
CA VAL A 14 1.63 7.82 7.19
C VAL A 14 1.03 7.41 5.85
N ILE A 15 1.80 6.72 5.00
CA ILE A 15 1.30 6.20 3.71
C ILE A 15 0.11 5.25 3.95
N ALA A 16 0.23 4.32 4.90
CA ALA A 16 -0.87 3.41 5.23
C ALA A 16 -2.12 4.15 5.71
N ALA A 17 -1.97 5.18 6.55
CA ALA A 17 -3.09 5.96 7.06
C ALA A 17 -3.77 6.77 5.95
N VAL A 18 -3.00 7.46 5.11
CA VAL A 18 -3.52 8.24 3.98
C VAL A 18 -4.20 7.33 2.97
N ALA A 19 -3.58 6.21 2.61
CA ALA A 19 -4.16 5.23 1.69
C ALA A 19 -5.44 4.59 2.25
N LEU A 20 -5.52 4.40 3.57
CA LEU A 20 -6.72 3.87 4.21
C LEU A 20 -7.87 4.87 4.06
N VAL A 21 -7.65 6.13 4.41
CA VAL A 21 -8.67 7.19 4.27
C VAL A 21 -9.09 7.35 2.82
N ALA A 22 -8.12 7.43 1.90
CA ALA A 22 -8.38 7.53 0.47
C ALA A 22 -9.23 6.34 0.03
N CYS A 23 -8.70 5.11 0.01
CA CYS A 23 -9.41 3.94 -0.52
C CYS A 23 -10.74 3.64 0.17
N TRP A 24 -10.83 3.82 1.50
CA TRP A 24 -12.08 3.51 2.20
C TRP A 24 -13.15 4.56 2.00
N SER A 25 -12.81 5.81 1.69
CA SER A 25 -13.82 6.82 1.40
C SER A 25 -14.70 6.44 0.20
N GLN A 26 -14.14 5.74 -0.81
CA GLN A 26 -14.93 5.22 -1.94
C GLN A 26 -15.45 3.80 -1.69
N THR A 27 -14.69 2.93 -0.99
CA THR A 27 -15.14 1.55 -0.73
C THR A 27 -16.38 1.47 0.18
N VAL A 28 -16.58 2.44 1.09
CA VAL A 28 -17.77 2.47 1.98
C VAL A 28 -19.09 2.50 1.21
N ALA A 29 -19.12 2.94 -0.06
CA ALA A 29 -20.33 2.85 -0.88
C ALA A 29 -20.80 1.40 -1.11
N TYR A 30 -19.90 0.42 -1.02
CA TYR A 30 -20.15 -0.99 -1.36
C TYR A 30 -20.27 -1.91 -0.15
N VAL A 31 -20.15 -1.42 1.09
CA VAL A 31 -20.17 -2.27 2.30
C VAL A 31 -21.59 -2.59 2.80
N HIS A 32 -22.63 -2.08 2.13
CA HIS A 32 -24.03 -2.25 2.51
C HIS A 32 -24.51 -3.71 2.37
N SER A 33 -23.93 -4.48 1.44
CA SER A 33 -24.19 -5.91 1.32
C SER A 33 -22.95 -6.66 0.81
N PRO A 34 -22.80 -7.97 1.10
CA PRO A 34 -21.74 -8.77 0.52
C PRO A 34 -21.76 -8.76 -1.02
N THR A 35 -22.95 -8.71 -1.62
CA THR A 35 -23.11 -8.63 -3.08
C THR A 35 -22.58 -7.31 -3.63
N ASP A 36 -22.81 -6.19 -2.96
CA ASP A 36 -22.28 -4.90 -3.40
C ASP A 36 -20.74 -4.89 -3.38
N PHE A 37 -20.15 -5.43 -2.32
CA PHE A 37 -18.69 -5.51 -2.17
C PHE A 37 -18.03 -6.49 -3.13
N PHE A 38 -18.58 -7.68 -3.33
CA PHE A 38 -17.96 -8.73 -4.16
C PHE A 38 -18.38 -8.70 -5.62
N VAL A 39 -19.51 -8.08 -5.98
CA VAL A 39 -20.03 -8.09 -7.35
C VAL A 39 -20.07 -6.68 -7.92
N ASN A 40 -20.72 -5.73 -7.25
CA ASN A 40 -20.93 -4.40 -7.83
C ASN A 40 -19.62 -3.60 -7.87
N PHE A 41 -18.78 -3.66 -6.83
CA PHE A 41 -17.44 -3.07 -6.85
C PHE A 41 -16.60 -3.54 -8.05
N TRP A 42 -16.58 -4.86 -8.31
CA TRP A 42 -15.81 -5.43 -9.41
C TRP A 42 -16.42 -5.14 -10.79
N ARG A 43 -17.74 -4.98 -10.86
CA ARG A 43 -18.42 -4.52 -12.07
C ARG A 43 -17.95 -3.10 -12.38
N ASP A 44 -18.04 -2.20 -11.40
CA ASP A 44 -17.74 -0.78 -11.56
C ASP A 44 -16.25 -0.54 -11.85
N ALA A 45 -15.37 -1.30 -11.22
CA ALA A 45 -13.93 -1.30 -11.49
C ALA A 45 -13.57 -1.62 -12.96
N LYS A 46 -14.47 -2.20 -13.76
CA LYS A 46 -14.21 -2.61 -15.15
C LYS A 46 -15.13 -1.96 -16.19
N ILE A 47 -15.95 -0.97 -15.82
CA ILE A 47 -16.90 -0.33 -16.73
C ILE A 47 -16.19 0.44 -17.86
N THR A 48 -15.15 1.20 -17.52
CA THR A 48 -14.46 2.06 -18.49
C THR A 48 -13.11 1.47 -18.91
N PRO A 49 -12.58 1.85 -20.09
CA PRO A 49 -11.21 1.46 -20.47
C PRO A 49 -10.16 1.90 -19.44
N ALA A 50 -10.33 3.08 -18.84
CA ALA A 50 -9.44 3.60 -17.82
C ALA A 50 -9.49 2.77 -16.53
N SER A 51 -10.70 2.48 -16.02
CA SER A 51 -10.85 1.69 -14.79
C SER A 51 -10.35 0.25 -14.98
N ARG A 52 -10.57 -0.34 -16.16
CA ARG A 52 -10.04 -1.67 -16.50
C ARG A 52 -8.52 -1.68 -16.56
N ASN A 53 -7.90 -0.65 -17.12
CA ASN A 53 -6.44 -0.50 -17.15
C ASN A 53 -5.86 -0.40 -15.74
N ILE A 54 -6.35 0.53 -14.91
CA ILE A 54 -5.90 0.72 -13.53
C ILE A 54 -6.10 -0.56 -12.69
N THR A 55 -7.24 -1.24 -12.86
CA THR A 55 -7.50 -2.52 -12.17
C THR A 55 -6.50 -3.60 -12.59
N ALA A 56 -6.21 -3.73 -13.89
CA ALA A 56 -5.23 -4.70 -14.38
C ALA A 56 -3.82 -4.40 -13.86
N ASP A 57 -3.42 -3.12 -13.88
CA ASP A 57 -2.14 -2.65 -13.33
C ASP A 57 -2.02 -2.98 -11.84
N ALA A 58 -3.02 -2.63 -11.03
CA ALA A 58 -3.05 -2.93 -9.61
C ALA A 58 -2.98 -4.43 -9.29
N LEU A 59 -3.65 -5.28 -10.10
CA LEU A 59 -3.59 -6.74 -9.95
C LEU A 59 -2.20 -7.29 -10.27
N MET A 60 -1.56 -6.82 -11.35
CA MET A 60 -0.21 -7.24 -11.74
C MET A 60 0.84 -6.78 -10.72
N LEU A 61 0.76 -5.53 -10.27
CA LEU A 61 1.56 -5.02 -9.16
C LEU A 61 1.33 -5.86 -7.89
N GLY A 62 0.08 -6.23 -7.63
CA GLY A 62 -0.29 -7.04 -6.48
C GLY A 62 0.38 -8.41 -6.45
N ILE A 63 0.52 -9.07 -7.60
CA ILE A 63 1.27 -10.32 -7.70
C ILE A 63 2.73 -10.12 -7.29
N ALA A 64 3.39 -9.09 -7.84
CA ALA A 64 4.78 -8.79 -7.52
C ALA A 64 4.97 -8.46 -6.02
N VAL A 65 4.05 -7.68 -5.44
CA VAL A 65 4.02 -7.34 -4.02
C VAL A 65 3.84 -8.59 -3.15
N VAL A 66 2.90 -9.47 -3.47
CA VAL A 66 2.67 -10.71 -2.71
C VAL A 66 3.91 -11.60 -2.73
N ILE A 67 4.55 -11.76 -3.90
CA ILE A 67 5.80 -12.53 -4.03
C ILE A 67 6.88 -11.93 -3.12
N LEU A 68 7.09 -10.61 -3.17
CA LEU A 68 8.05 -9.91 -2.31
C LEU A 68 7.73 -10.13 -0.82
N MET A 69 6.46 -9.99 -0.44
CA MET A 69 6.01 -10.17 0.94
C MET A 69 6.30 -11.58 1.44
N VAL A 70 6.00 -12.61 0.64
CA VAL A 70 6.28 -14.01 1.02
C VAL A 70 7.78 -14.24 1.17
N ILE A 71 8.59 -13.82 0.20
CA ILE A 71 10.04 -14.00 0.23
C ILE A 71 10.66 -13.31 1.45
N GLU A 72 10.34 -12.02 1.65
CA GLU A 72 10.90 -11.23 2.75
C GLU A 72 10.37 -11.68 4.12
N ALA A 73 9.12 -12.18 4.19
CA ALA A 73 8.59 -12.78 5.41
C ALA A 73 9.34 -14.04 5.82
N ARG A 74 9.72 -14.89 4.85
CA ARG A 74 10.53 -16.09 5.13
C ARG A 74 11.96 -15.71 5.52
N LYS A 75 12.54 -14.70 4.87
CA LYS A 75 13.89 -14.20 5.15
C LYS A 75 14.04 -13.55 6.53
N HIS A 76 13.04 -12.77 6.95
CA HIS A 76 13.08 -12.01 8.20
C HIS A 76 12.13 -12.56 9.28
N GLU A 77 11.63 -13.79 9.10
CA GLU A 77 10.75 -14.50 10.04
C GLU A 77 9.48 -13.72 10.45
N VAL A 78 8.84 -13.01 9.52
CA VAL A 78 7.55 -12.34 9.77
C VAL A 78 6.44 -13.40 9.88
N ARG A 79 5.88 -13.55 11.08
CA ARG A 79 4.96 -14.67 11.44
C ARG A 79 3.62 -14.68 10.69
N PHE A 80 3.08 -13.51 10.34
CA PHE A 80 1.69 -13.37 9.86
C PHE A 80 1.55 -12.88 8.42
N VAL A 81 2.48 -13.25 7.52
CA VAL A 81 2.47 -12.77 6.12
C VAL A 81 1.12 -12.97 5.41
N TRP A 82 0.45 -14.10 5.65
CA TRP A 82 -0.86 -14.38 5.05
C TRP A 82 -1.97 -13.47 5.56
N ALA A 83 -1.89 -12.96 6.79
CA ALA A 83 -2.83 -11.96 7.29
C ALA A 83 -2.64 -10.63 6.54
N TYR A 84 -1.40 -10.25 6.24
CA TYR A 84 -1.14 -9.07 5.40
C TYR A 84 -1.62 -9.27 3.97
N ILE A 85 -1.41 -10.46 3.38
CA ILE A 85 -1.92 -10.79 2.03
C ILE A 85 -3.46 -10.72 1.99
N ALA A 86 -4.13 -11.26 3.00
CA ALA A 86 -5.58 -11.13 3.14
C ALA A 86 -5.98 -9.65 3.26
N ALA A 87 -5.26 -8.85 4.06
CA ALA A 87 -5.50 -7.42 4.18
C ALA A 87 -5.29 -6.66 2.85
N CYS A 88 -4.35 -7.09 1.99
CA CYS A 88 -4.21 -6.52 0.64
C CYS A 88 -5.50 -6.67 -0.18
N TYR A 89 -6.22 -7.78 -0.01
CA TYR A 89 -7.45 -8.06 -0.73
C TYR A 89 -8.68 -7.38 -0.10
N PHE A 90 -8.77 -7.34 1.23
CA PHE A 90 -9.97 -6.84 1.93
C PHE A 90 -9.91 -5.37 2.33
N VAL A 91 -8.71 -4.81 2.52
CA VAL A 91 -8.54 -3.44 3.00
C VAL A 91 -8.07 -2.53 1.87
N ALA A 92 -6.88 -2.81 1.35
CA ALA A 92 -6.27 -2.20 0.18
C ALA A 92 -4.79 -2.61 0.17
N ILE A 93 -4.26 -2.90 -1.00
CA ILE A 93 -2.83 -3.21 -1.13
C ILE A 93 -1.95 -2.05 -0.66
N SER A 94 -2.36 -0.82 -0.94
CA SER A 94 -1.67 0.42 -0.54
C SER A 94 -1.66 0.68 0.97
N VAL A 95 -2.44 -0.08 1.75
CA VAL A 95 -2.43 -0.03 3.23
C VAL A 95 -1.65 -1.21 3.80
N ALA A 96 -1.99 -2.42 3.35
CA ALA A 96 -1.44 -3.66 3.88
C ALA A 96 0.06 -3.82 3.55
N PHE A 97 0.50 -3.37 2.38
CA PHE A 97 1.90 -3.47 1.98
C PHE A 97 2.83 -2.57 2.83
N PRO A 98 2.55 -1.27 3.05
CA PRO A 98 3.33 -0.46 3.99
C PRO A 98 3.36 -1.01 5.42
N LEU A 99 2.24 -1.55 5.91
CA LEU A 99 2.21 -2.21 7.23
C LEU A 99 3.13 -3.43 7.28
N PHE A 100 3.16 -4.23 6.21
CA PHE A 100 4.13 -5.32 6.08
C PHE A 100 5.58 -4.82 6.07
N LEU A 101 5.87 -3.71 5.38
CA LEU A 101 7.20 -3.10 5.36
C LEU A 101 7.65 -2.67 6.77
N ILE A 102 6.75 -2.12 7.59
CA ILE A 102 7.04 -1.80 9.00
C ILE A 102 7.39 -3.08 9.79
N ALA A 103 6.57 -4.12 9.66
CA ALA A 103 6.81 -5.39 10.35
C ALA A 103 8.13 -6.05 9.94
N ARG A 104 8.50 -5.91 8.67
CA ARG A 104 9.80 -6.32 8.13
C ARG A 104 10.94 -5.48 8.70
N GLU A 105 10.83 -4.15 8.70
CA GLU A 105 11.86 -3.23 9.20
C GLU A 105 12.19 -3.45 10.68
N LEU A 106 11.17 -3.77 11.48
CA LEU A 106 11.31 -4.15 12.89
C LEU A 106 12.13 -5.43 13.10
N ARG A 107 12.12 -6.35 12.12
CA ARG A 107 12.85 -7.63 12.19
C ARG A 107 14.22 -7.61 11.53
N MET A 108 14.50 -6.63 10.67
CA MET A 108 15.80 -6.47 9.97
C MET A 108 16.97 -6.04 10.89
N GLY A 109 16.86 -6.19 12.22
CA GLY A 109 17.99 -6.14 13.17
C GLY A 109 18.83 -4.85 13.10
N ALA A 110 20.15 -4.96 13.19
CA ALA A 110 21.09 -3.83 13.12
C ALA A 110 21.76 -3.66 11.74
N ALA A 111 21.16 -4.18 10.67
CA ALA A 111 21.66 -3.97 9.31
C ALA A 111 21.88 -2.47 9.01
N GLU A 112 22.89 -2.17 8.19
CA GLU A 112 23.29 -0.80 7.84
C GLU A 112 22.05 0.04 7.48
N PRO A 113 21.87 1.24 8.07
CA PRO A 113 20.77 2.10 7.68
C PRO A 113 20.89 2.45 6.20
N PRO A 114 19.78 2.47 5.44
CA PRO A 114 19.83 2.87 4.03
C PRO A 114 20.41 4.28 3.93
N ARG A 115 21.50 4.41 3.17
CA ARG A 115 22.13 5.69 2.86
C ARG A 115 21.43 6.27 1.65
N LEU A 116 20.46 7.17 1.88
CA LEU A 116 19.90 7.99 0.81
C LEU A 116 20.84 9.15 0.51
N HIS A 117 21.07 9.41 -0.78
CA HIS A 117 21.72 10.63 -1.19
C HIS A 117 20.72 11.81 -1.09
N ALA A 118 21.24 13.02 -0.94
CA ALA A 118 20.43 14.25 -0.93
C ALA A 118 19.47 14.36 -2.14
N PRO A 119 19.86 14.09 -3.40
CA PRO A 119 18.94 14.11 -4.54
C PRO A 119 17.78 13.11 -4.38
N ASP A 120 18.02 11.91 -3.85
CA ASP A 120 16.98 10.89 -3.66
C ASP A 120 15.91 11.38 -2.69
N THR A 121 16.34 12.06 -1.62
CA THR A 121 15.42 12.60 -0.60
C THR A 121 14.54 13.70 -1.19
N VAL A 122 15.12 14.59 -2.00
CA VAL A 122 14.38 15.67 -2.67
C VAL A 122 13.37 15.07 -3.65
N LEU A 123 13.80 14.13 -4.49
CA LEU A 123 12.94 13.51 -5.49
C LEU A 123 11.78 12.73 -4.86
N LEU A 124 12.05 11.97 -3.79
CA LEU A 124 11.02 11.24 -3.05
C LEU A 124 10.01 12.18 -2.39
N THR A 125 10.48 13.31 -1.85
CA THR A 125 9.60 14.30 -1.23
C THR A 125 8.68 14.94 -2.27
N LEU A 126 9.23 15.35 -3.41
CA LEU A 126 8.44 15.90 -4.52
C LEU A 126 7.42 14.89 -5.04
N MET A 127 7.85 13.64 -5.19
CA MET A 127 6.98 12.56 -5.64
C MET A 127 5.84 12.29 -4.63
N ALA A 128 6.14 12.27 -3.33
CA ALA A 128 5.12 12.12 -2.29
C ALA A 128 4.08 13.25 -2.30
N VAL A 129 4.53 14.51 -2.46
CA VAL A 129 3.63 15.66 -2.57
C VAL A 129 2.77 15.56 -3.83
N ALA A 130 3.36 15.21 -4.97
CA ALA A 130 2.64 15.08 -6.23
C ALA A 130 1.59 13.96 -6.18
N PHE A 131 1.95 12.77 -5.68
CA PHE A 131 1.01 11.67 -5.52
C PHE A 131 -0.09 12.00 -4.50
N GLY A 132 0.24 12.65 -3.38
CA GLY A 132 -0.76 13.10 -2.41
C GLY A 132 -1.75 14.09 -3.01
N ALA A 133 -1.27 15.06 -3.79
CA ALA A 133 -2.13 16.02 -4.50
C ALA A 133 -3.02 15.33 -5.54
N LEU A 134 -2.49 14.35 -6.28
CA LEU A 134 -3.28 13.56 -7.23
C LEU A 134 -4.35 12.72 -6.53
N THR A 135 -4.05 12.11 -5.38
CA THR A 135 -5.06 11.39 -4.60
C THR A 135 -6.21 12.30 -4.19
N ILE A 136 -5.90 13.51 -3.67
CA ILE A 136 -6.92 14.49 -3.32
C ILE A 136 -7.73 14.90 -4.55
N TRP A 137 -7.07 15.17 -5.69
CA TRP A 137 -7.75 15.59 -6.90
C TRP A 137 -8.72 14.55 -7.45
N ILE A 138 -8.38 13.25 -7.37
CA ILE A 138 -9.27 12.14 -7.77
C ILE A 138 -10.52 12.08 -6.88
N ASP A 139 -10.40 12.49 -5.62
CA ASP A 139 -11.50 12.46 -4.64
C ASP A 139 -12.41 13.69 -4.71
N VAL A 140 -12.08 14.72 -5.50
CA VAL A 140 -12.93 15.89 -5.70
C VAL A 140 -14.00 15.58 -6.78
N PRO A 141 -15.30 15.83 -6.49
CA PRO A 141 -16.40 15.52 -7.41
C PRO A 141 -16.44 16.40 -8.67
#